data_AF-A0A0C3P5D3-F1
#
_entry.id   AF-A0A0C3P5D3-F1
#
_cell.length_a   1.000
_cell.length_b   1.000
_cell.length_c   1.000
_cell.angle_alpha   90.00
_cell.angle_beta   90.00
_cell.angle_gamma   90.00
#
_symmetry.space_group_name_H-M   'P 1'
#
loop_
_entity.id
_entity.type
_entity.pdbx_description
1 polymer ?
#
loop_
_entity_poly.entity_id
_entity_poly.type
_entity_poly.pdbx_seq_one_letter_code
_entity_poly.pdbx_strand_id
1 'polypeptide(L)'
;MPFQELSRRKRKDVKVEDIQVLVCLFGFDLLYLNGEPLLQKPLWERRELLRKHFQVVPGEFDFARSSDGESTEEIQAFLEESVKDGCEGLMIKMLESDASYYEPSRRSVNWLKLKKDYLAGVGDSLDLVVVGGYYGKGKRTNVYGAFLLACYDADAEEYQTICKIGTGFSEEVLQNHW
;
A
#
# COMPACT_ATOMS: atom_id res chain seq x y z
N MET A 1 -0.52 -15.16 0.41
CA MET A 1 -1.75 -15.09 -0.42
C MET A 1 -1.90 -13.68 -0.98
N PRO A 2 -2.18 -13.48 -2.28
CA PRO A 2 -2.34 -12.15 -2.88
C PRO A 2 -3.62 -11.42 -2.45
N PHE A 3 -3.63 -10.09 -2.57
CA PHE A 3 -4.80 -9.26 -2.27
C PHE A 3 -6.04 -9.61 -3.11
N GLN A 4 -5.84 -10.05 -4.36
CA GLN A 4 -6.93 -10.45 -5.25
C GLN A 4 -7.76 -11.61 -4.65
N GLU A 5 -7.12 -12.61 -4.07
CA GLU A 5 -7.82 -13.71 -3.39
C GLU A 5 -8.59 -13.24 -2.16
N LEU A 6 -8.01 -12.34 -1.37
CA LEU A 6 -8.69 -11.73 -0.22
C LEU A 6 -9.97 -10.98 -0.66
N SER A 7 -9.91 -10.29 -1.79
CA SER A 7 -11.02 -9.48 -2.32
C SER A 7 -12.24 -10.30 -2.77
N ARG A 8 -12.09 -11.61 -2.96
CA ARG A 8 -13.18 -12.55 -3.32
C ARG A 8 -14.10 -12.88 -2.15
N ARG A 9 -13.71 -12.53 -0.92
CA ARG A 9 -14.55 -12.77 0.27
C ARG A 9 -15.88 -12.03 0.16
N LYS A 10 -16.95 -12.69 0.60
CA LYS A 10 -18.28 -12.05 0.72
C LYS A 10 -18.19 -10.87 1.69
N ARG A 11 -18.92 -9.78 1.38
CA ARG A 11 -18.87 -8.52 2.14
C ARG A 11 -19.97 -8.37 3.19
N LYS A 12 -21.10 -9.06 3.02
CA LYS A 12 -22.29 -8.95 3.87
C LYS A 12 -22.83 -10.34 4.19
N ASP A 13 -23.47 -10.46 5.36
CA ASP A 13 -24.20 -11.65 5.81
C ASP A 13 -23.39 -12.95 5.70
N VAL A 14 -22.10 -12.88 6.07
CA VAL A 14 -21.17 -14.02 6.00
C VAL A 14 -21.32 -14.87 7.25
N LYS A 15 -21.75 -16.11 7.08
CA LYS A 15 -21.70 -17.11 8.15
C LYS A 15 -20.27 -17.65 8.28
N VAL A 16 -19.86 -17.95 9.50
CA VAL A 16 -18.50 -18.46 9.78
C VAL A 16 -18.21 -19.75 9.01
N GLU A 17 -19.21 -20.64 8.91
CA GLU A 17 -19.15 -21.89 8.15
C GLU A 17 -18.93 -21.72 6.63
N ASP A 18 -19.26 -20.56 6.07
CA ASP A 18 -19.10 -20.26 4.64
C ASP A 18 -17.75 -19.61 4.31
N ILE A 19 -16.87 -19.41 5.30
CA ILE A 19 -15.57 -18.75 5.10
C ILE A 19 -14.60 -19.76 4.47
N GLN A 20 -14.31 -19.55 3.18
CA GLN A 20 -13.31 -20.35 2.45
C GLN A 20 -11.90 -19.75 2.49
N VAL A 21 -11.81 -18.42 2.58
CA VAL A 21 -10.53 -17.70 2.61
C VAL A 21 -10.25 -17.27 4.04
N LEU A 22 -9.30 -17.97 4.67
CA LEU A 22 -8.78 -17.65 5.99
C LEU A 22 -7.92 -16.39 5.96
N VAL A 23 -7.89 -15.65 7.06
CA VAL A 23 -7.15 -14.40 7.18
C VAL A 23 -6.36 -14.41 8.48
N CYS A 24 -5.09 -14.02 8.38
CA CYS A 24 -4.27 -13.68 9.52
C CYS A 24 -4.25 -12.15 9.70
N LEU A 25 -4.42 -11.68 10.93
CA LEU A 25 -4.32 -10.29 11.31
C LEU A 25 -2.90 -9.98 11.78
N PHE A 26 -2.28 -8.96 11.19
CA PHE A 26 -0.95 -8.48 11.62
C PHE A 26 -1.10 -7.18 12.41
N GLY A 27 -1.08 -7.27 13.74
CA GLY A 27 -1.20 -6.12 14.65
C GLY A 27 0.03 -5.23 14.60
N PHE A 28 -0.15 -3.94 14.33
CA PHE A 28 0.97 -2.98 14.16
C PHE A 28 0.88 -1.71 15.01
N ASP A 29 -0.26 -1.44 15.66
CA ASP A 29 -0.48 -0.29 16.53
C ASP A 29 -1.62 -0.57 17.53
N LEU A 30 -1.68 0.17 18.63
CA LEU A 30 -2.74 0.12 19.63
C LEU A 30 -3.16 1.54 20.00
N LEU A 31 -4.42 1.88 19.71
CA LEU A 31 -4.91 3.28 19.82
C LEU A 31 -5.74 3.53 21.08
N TYR A 32 -6.22 2.47 21.71
CA TYR A 32 -7.11 2.53 22.88
C TYR A 32 -6.98 1.25 23.69
N LEU A 33 -6.91 1.37 25.02
CA LEU A 33 -6.81 0.22 25.92
C LEU A 33 -7.51 0.52 27.25
N ASN A 34 -8.40 -0.37 27.69
CA ASN A 34 -9.00 -0.35 29.04
C ASN A 34 -9.60 1.00 29.48
N GLY A 35 -10.25 1.73 28.59
CA GLY A 35 -10.84 3.03 28.91
C GLY A 35 -9.97 4.24 28.52
N GLU A 36 -8.70 4.01 28.17
CA GLU A 36 -7.71 5.06 27.93
C GLU A 36 -7.36 5.21 26.43
N PRO A 37 -7.49 6.42 25.86
CA PRO A 37 -6.96 6.72 24.53
C PRO A 37 -5.45 6.86 24.55
N LEU A 38 -4.76 6.19 23.62
CA LEU A 38 -3.29 6.17 23.54
C LEU A 38 -2.74 7.10 22.45
N LEU A 39 -3.59 7.95 21.84
CA LEU A 39 -3.24 8.73 20.64
C LEU A 39 -2.05 9.68 20.84
N GLN A 40 -1.92 10.25 22.04
CA GLN A 40 -0.85 11.18 22.43
C GLN A 40 0.33 10.48 23.11
N LYS A 41 0.39 9.15 23.04
CA LYS A 41 1.54 8.37 23.50
C LYS A 41 2.47 8.08 22.33
N PRO A 42 3.79 8.04 22.54
CA PRO A 42 4.73 7.71 21.49
C PRO A 42 4.55 6.28 20.99
N LEU A 43 4.96 6.01 19.75
CA LEU A 43 4.72 4.72 19.10
C LEU A 43 5.36 3.55 19.88
N TRP A 44 6.53 3.74 20.49
CA TRP A 44 7.17 2.69 21.28
C TRP A 44 6.27 2.20 22.42
N GLU A 45 5.61 3.13 23.13
CA GLU A 45 4.73 2.82 24.27
C GLU A 45 3.47 2.10 23.77
N ARG A 46 2.87 2.57 22.66
CA ARG A 46 1.71 1.91 22.05
C ARG A 46 2.05 0.50 21.57
N ARG A 47 3.24 0.31 20.99
CA ARG A 47 3.74 -0.99 20.52
C ARG A 47 4.04 -1.94 21.69
N GLU A 48 4.58 -1.43 22.78
CA GLU A 48 4.82 -2.22 24.00
C GLU A 48 3.50 -2.68 24.61
N LEU A 49 2.52 -1.78 24.76
CA LEU A 49 1.19 -2.11 25.24
C LEU A 49 0.50 -3.15 24.34
N LEU A 50 0.61 -3.01 23.01
CA LEU A 50 0.12 -4.01 22.05
C LEU A 50 0.72 -5.40 22.32
N ARG A 51 2.05 -5.49 22.45
CA ARG A 51 2.74 -6.77 22.68
C ARG A 51 2.47 -7.37 24.05
N LYS A 52 2.24 -6.53 25.05
CA LYS A 52 1.94 -6.94 26.43
C LYS A 52 0.53 -7.51 26.58
N HIS A 53 -0.45 -6.97 25.83
CA HIS A 53 -1.87 -7.28 26.02
C HIS A 53 -2.46 -8.23 24.99
N PHE A 54 -1.71 -8.59 23.93
CA PHE A 54 -2.15 -9.51 22.89
C PHE A 54 -1.19 -10.71 22.78
N GLN A 55 -1.70 -11.86 22.37
CA GLN A 55 -0.93 -13.09 22.19
C GLN A 55 -0.98 -13.54 20.74
N VAL A 56 0.14 -14.04 20.24
CA VAL A 56 0.23 -14.62 18.89
C VAL A 56 -0.60 -15.90 18.83
N VAL A 57 -1.42 -16.00 17.78
CA VAL A 57 -2.19 -17.19 17.44
C VAL A 57 -1.80 -17.58 16.01
N PRO A 58 -1.00 -18.66 15.83
CA PRO A 58 -0.49 -19.02 14.52
C PRO A 58 -1.59 -19.14 13.45
N GLY A 59 -1.43 -18.38 12.36
CA GLY A 59 -2.39 -18.36 11.24
C GLY A 59 -3.61 -17.45 11.43
N GLU A 60 -3.80 -16.88 12.62
CA GLU A 60 -4.95 -16.01 12.94
C GLU A 60 -4.53 -14.60 13.36
N PHE A 61 -3.54 -14.48 14.24
CA PHE A 61 -3.02 -13.21 14.73
C PHE A 61 -1.51 -13.27 14.94
N ASP A 62 -0.80 -12.31 14.38
CA ASP A 62 0.62 -12.09 14.64
C ASP A 62 0.89 -10.58 14.75
N PHE A 63 2.06 -10.20 15.23
CA PHE A 63 2.51 -8.82 15.17
C PHE A 63 3.13 -8.53 13.81
N ALA A 64 2.96 -7.31 13.30
CA ALA A 64 3.70 -6.88 12.14
C ALA A 64 5.20 -6.96 12.43
N ARG A 65 5.94 -7.70 11.59
CA ARG A 65 7.39 -7.80 11.66
C ARG A 65 7.99 -6.40 11.59
N SER A 66 8.91 -6.10 12.50
CA SER A 66 9.47 -4.75 12.66
C SER A 66 10.95 -4.80 13.03
N SER A 67 11.72 -3.82 12.57
CA SER A 67 13.08 -3.52 13.05
C SER A 67 13.14 -2.06 13.46
N ASP A 68 13.87 -1.77 14.53
CA ASP A 68 14.24 -0.40 14.91
C ASP A 68 15.61 -0.14 14.30
N GLY A 69 15.74 0.92 13.51
CA GLY A 69 16.96 1.24 12.78
C GLY A 69 17.04 2.74 12.51
N GLU A 70 18.27 3.23 12.41
CA GLU A 70 18.58 4.66 12.24
C GLU A 70 19.36 4.92 10.95
N SER A 71 19.95 3.88 10.37
CA SER A 71 20.78 3.96 9.17
C SER A 71 20.02 3.59 7.90
N THR A 72 20.47 4.14 6.77
CA THR A 72 19.94 3.79 5.45
C THR A 72 20.22 2.33 5.09
N GLU A 73 21.34 1.78 5.56
CA GLU A 73 21.77 0.42 5.29
C GLU A 73 20.86 -0.61 5.97
N GLU A 74 20.48 -0.37 7.24
CA GLU A 74 19.51 -1.20 7.97
C GLU A 74 18.14 -1.19 7.30
N ILE A 75 17.67 0.00 6.90
CA ILE A 75 16.39 0.16 6.22
C ILE A 75 16.40 -0.58 4.87
N GLN A 76 17.49 -0.48 4.11
CA GLN A 76 17.64 -1.15 2.82
C GLN A 76 17.65 -2.68 2.98
N ALA A 77 18.42 -3.20 3.94
CA ALA A 77 18.46 -4.64 4.23
C ALA A 77 17.07 -5.18 4.62
N PHE A 78 16.34 -4.43 5.46
CA PHE A 78 15.00 -4.82 5.88
C PHE A 78 13.97 -4.70 4.75
N LEU A 79 14.15 -3.75 3.83
CA LEU A 79 13.31 -3.63 2.62
C LEU A 79 13.47 -4.86 1.73
N GLU A 80 14.70 -5.28 1.48
CA GLU A 80 14.99 -6.48 0.68
C GLU A 80 14.41 -7.75 1.29
N GLU A 81 14.46 -7.87 2.62
CA GLU A 81 13.81 -8.97 3.34
C GLU A 81 12.28 -8.92 3.20
N SER A 82 11.67 -7.75 3.38
CA SER A 82 10.22 -7.60 3.24
C SER A 82 9.71 -8.03 1.86
N VAL A 83 10.49 -7.71 0.81
CA VAL A 83 10.17 -8.10 -0.57
C VAL A 83 10.33 -9.61 -0.77
N LYS A 84 11.36 -10.23 -0.19
CA LYS A 84 11.53 -11.70 -0.21
C LYS A 84 10.38 -12.42 0.50
N ASP A 85 9.86 -11.82 1.56
CA ASP A 85 8.70 -12.31 2.32
C ASP A 85 7.35 -12.03 1.60
N GLY A 86 7.37 -11.40 0.42
CA GLY A 86 6.19 -11.13 -0.39
C GLY A 86 5.37 -9.91 0.05
N CYS A 87 5.95 -9.03 0.88
CA CYS A 87 5.36 -7.74 1.22
C CYS A 87 5.63 -6.69 0.12
N GLU A 88 4.79 -5.66 0.07
CA GLU A 88 4.92 -4.54 -0.88
C GLU A 88 6.17 -3.66 -0.61
N GLY A 89 6.59 -3.61 0.65
CA GLY A 89 7.71 -2.80 1.13
C GLY A 89 7.59 -2.51 2.62
N LEU A 90 8.15 -1.38 3.06
CA LEU A 90 8.21 -0.98 4.46
C LEU A 90 7.27 0.17 4.80
N MET A 91 6.82 0.17 6.05
CA MET A 91 6.27 1.34 6.73
C MET A 91 7.30 1.84 7.74
N ILE A 92 7.87 3.02 7.48
CA ILE A 92 8.82 3.69 8.37
C ILE A 92 8.02 4.65 9.26
N LYS A 93 8.21 4.56 10.57
CA LYS A 93 7.45 5.33 11.55
C LYS A 93 8.39 5.93 12.58
N MET A 94 8.17 7.21 12.92
CA MET A 94 8.84 7.83 14.06
C MET A 94 8.48 7.07 15.35
N LEU A 95 9.48 6.81 16.20
CA LEU A 95 9.31 5.92 17.35
C LEU A 95 9.03 6.66 18.68
N GLU A 96 9.79 7.73 18.98
CA GLU A 96 9.80 8.33 20.32
C GLU A 96 9.38 9.81 20.41
N SER A 97 9.50 10.59 19.34
CA SER A 97 9.19 12.03 19.38
C SER A 97 7.68 12.32 19.33
N ASP A 98 7.25 13.58 19.53
CA ASP A 98 5.85 13.99 19.35
C ASP A 98 5.32 13.68 17.93
N ALA A 99 6.21 13.61 16.94
CA ALA A 99 5.86 13.15 15.60
C ALA A 99 5.43 11.66 15.57
N SER A 100 5.71 10.87 16.60
CA SER A 100 5.28 9.47 16.70
C SER A 100 3.83 9.31 17.19
N TYR A 101 3.19 10.40 17.63
CA TYR A 101 1.78 10.37 18.05
C TYR A 101 0.87 10.00 16.89
N TYR A 102 -0.27 9.39 17.23
CA TYR A 102 -1.28 9.05 16.25
C TYR A 102 -2.20 10.25 16.02
N GLU A 103 -2.22 10.76 14.79
CA GLU A 103 -3.02 11.92 14.39
C GLU A 103 -4.19 11.48 13.49
N PRO A 104 -5.40 11.24 14.04
CA PRO A 104 -6.55 10.86 13.23
C PRO A 104 -6.86 11.91 12.17
N SER A 105 -7.26 11.46 10.98
CA SER A 105 -7.67 12.32 9.87
C SER A 105 -6.57 13.24 9.31
N ARG A 106 -5.32 13.08 9.74
CA ARG A 106 -4.18 13.83 9.20
C ARG A 106 -3.25 12.91 8.41
N ARG A 107 -2.92 13.32 7.19
CA ARG A 107 -1.85 12.70 6.41
C ARG A 107 -0.53 13.40 6.76
N SER A 108 0.11 12.97 7.84
CA SER A 108 1.42 13.48 8.24
C SER A 108 2.56 12.73 7.54
N VAL A 109 3.77 13.31 7.62
CA VAL A 109 5.01 12.67 7.16
C VAL A 109 5.60 11.73 8.21
N ASN A 110 4.89 11.53 9.32
CA ASN A 110 5.36 10.73 10.45
C ASN A 110 5.46 9.24 10.09
N TRP A 111 4.63 8.81 9.13
CA TRP A 111 4.61 7.47 8.58
C TRP A 111 4.91 7.53 7.08
N LEU A 112 6.06 6.98 6.69
CA LEU A 112 6.49 6.91 5.31
C LEU A 112 6.30 5.49 4.80
N LYS A 113 5.77 5.38 3.58
CA LYS A 113 5.74 4.12 2.84
C LYS A 113 6.95 4.08 1.92
N LEU A 114 7.78 3.07 2.07
CA LEU A 114 8.92 2.82 1.19
C LEU A 114 8.62 1.53 0.41
N LYS A 115 8.34 1.68 -0.88
CA LYS A 115 8.00 0.55 -1.77
C LYS A 115 9.14 0.27 -2.71
N LYS A 116 9.24 -0.98 -3.15
CA LYS A 116 10.21 -1.39 -4.17
C LYS A 116 10.12 -0.52 -5.42
N ASP A 117 8.89 -0.22 -5.88
CA ASP A 117 8.62 0.56 -7.10
C ASP A 117 9.12 2.02 -7.06
N TYR A 118 9.56 2.51 -5.90
CA TYR A 118 10.14 3.85 -5.77
C TYR A 118 11.64 3.86 -6.07
N LEU A 119 12.29 2.70 -6.06
CA LEU A 119 13.70 2.58 -6.36
C LEU A 119 13.87 2.59 -7.89
N ALA A 120 14.64 3.57 -8.40
CA ALA A 120 14.88 3.70 -9.82
C ALA A 120 15.48 2.42 -10.40
N GLY A 121 14.88 1.91 -11.49
CA GLY A 121 15.30 0.67 -12.14
C GLY A 121 14.83 -0.62 -11.45
N VAL A 122 14.05 -0.52 -10.36
CA VAL A 122 13.56 -1.67 -9.60
C VAL A 122 12.02 -1.63 -9.56
N GLY A 123 11.40 -2.19 -10.60
CA GLY A 123 9.94 -2.27 -10.73
C GLY A 123 9.57 -2.77 -12.12
N ASP A 124 8.38 -3.33 -12.27
CA ASP A 124 7.88 -3.74 -13.58
C ASP A 124 7.51 -2.49 -14.38
N SER A 125 8.24 -2.26 -15.47
CA SER A 125 7.97 -1.17 -16.42
C SER A 125 7.67 -1.78 -17.79
N LEU A 126 6.63 -1.28 -18.45
CA LEU A 126 6.22 -1.72 -19.77
C LEU A 126 6.11 -0.54 -20.73
N ASP A 127 6.62 -0.71 -21.95
CA ASP A 127 6.34 0.19 -23.05
C ASP A 127 5.02 -0.23 -23.71
N LEU A 128 4.05 0.69 -23.73
CA LEU A 128 2.69 0.41 -24.20
C LEU A 128 2.24 1.45 -25.23
N VAL A 129 1.35 1.04 -26.13
CA VAL A 129 0.80 1.89 -27.17
C VAL A 129 -0.50 2.52 -26.71
N VAL A 130 -0.66 3.83 -26.91
CA VAL A 130 -1.93 4.53 -26.68
C VAL A 130 -2.90 4.22 -27.82
N VAL A 131 -4.01 3.57 -27.50
CA VAL A 131 -5.04 3.17 -28.49
C VAL A 131 -6.39 3.86 -28.27
N GLY A 132 -6.50 4.73 -27.26
CA GLY A 132 -7.69 5.53 -27.01
C GLY A 132 -7.54 6.55 -25.88
N GLY A 133 -8.49 7.49 -25.80
CA GLY A 133 -8.52 8.56 -24.80
C GLY A 133 -9.90 8.72 -24.14
N TYR A 134 -9.90 9.13 -22.87
CA TYR A 134 -11.11 9.42 -22.10
C TYR A 134 -11.10 10.88 -21.65
N TYR A 135 -12.16 11.62 -21.96
CA TYR A 135 -12.30 12.99 -21.48
C TYR A 135 -12.26 13.05 -19.94
N GLY A 136 -11.49 14.01 -19.43
CA GLY A 136 -11.35 14.26 -18.01
C GLY A 136 -12.62 14.84 -17.39
N LYS A 137 -12.70 14.73 -16.07
CA LYS A 137 -13.79 15.29 -15.25
C LYS A 137 -13.21 16.24 -14.22
N GLY A 138 -14.00 17.21 -13.75
CA GLY A 138 -13.59 18.15 -12.71
C GLY A 138 -12.47 19.08 -13.17
N LYS A 139 -11.30 19.01 -12.52
CA LYS A 139 -10.14 19.86 -12.87
C LYS A 139 -9.59 19.62 -14.29
N ARG A 140 -9.87 18.44 -14.89
CA ARG A 140 -9.43 18.06 -16.24
C ARG A 140 -10.54 18.12 -17.28
N THR A 141 -11.55 18.95 -17.05
CA THR A 141 -12.61 19.17 -18.05
C THR A 141 -11.97 19.87 -19.26
N ASN A 142 -12.25 19.38 -20.47
CA ASN A 142 -11.68 19.80 -21.78
C ASN A 142 -10.32 19.22 -22.20
N VAL A 143 -9.73 18.31 -21.43
CA VAL A 143 -8.55 17.52 -21.86
C VAL A 143 -8.81 16.03 -21.69
N TYR A 144 -7.97 15.18 -22.27
CA TYR A 144 -8.00 13.75 -21.91
C TYR A 144 -7.51 13.58 -20.47
N GLY A 145 -8.37 12.98 -19.63
CA GLY A 145 -8.06 12.69 -18.23
C GLY A 145 -7.40 11.33 -18.03
N ALA A 146 -7.58 10.41 -19.00
CA ALA A 146 -6.96 9.10 -19.01
C ALA A 146 -6.80 8.57 -20.44
N PHE A 147 -5.86 7.65 -20.64
CA PHE A 147 -5.57 6.97 -21.90
C PHE A 147 -5.75 5.47 -21.77
N LEU A 148 -6.21 4.81 -22.83
CA LEU A 148 -6.29 3.36 -22.95
C LEU A 148 -4.99 2.85 -23.57
N LEU A 149 -4.32 1.93 -22.90
CA LEU A 149 -3.03 1.39 -23.32
C LEU A 149 -3.17 -0.07 -23.76
N ALA A 150 -2.38 -0.45 -24.77
CA ALA A 150 -2.31 -1.80 -25.31
C ALA A 150 -0.87 -2.30 -25.44
N CYS A 151 -0.69 -3.61 -25.25
CA CYS A 151 0.52 -4.33 -25.65
C CYS A 151 0.34 -4.92 -27.05
N TYR A 152 1.45 -5.19 -27.74
CA TYR A 152 1.42 -5.85 -29.05
C TYR A 152 1.51 -7.37 -28.87
N ASP A 153 0.57 -8.10 -29.45
CA ASP A 153 0.58 -9.55 -29.59
C ASP A 153 1.15 -9.91 -30.97
N ALA A 154 2.34 -10.51 -30.99
CA ALA A 154 3.03 -10.86 -32.23
C ALA A 154 2.43 -12.07 -32.95
N ASP A 155 1.72 -12.96 -32.23
CA ASP A 155 1.12 -14.16 -32.83
C ASP A 155 -0.19 -13.81 -33.55
N ALA A 156 -0.97 -12.90 -32.97
CA ALA A 156 -2.20 -12.39 -33.56
C ALA A 156 -2.00 -11.17 -34.47
N GLU A 157 -0.81 -10.54 -34.43
CA GLU A 157 -0.50 -9.24 -35.04
C GLU A 157 -1.47 -8.12 -34.61
N GLU A 158 -1.94 -8.16 -33.36
CA GLU A 158 -2.97 -7.25 -32.84
C GLU A 158 -2.52 -6.50 -31.57
N TYR A 159 -3.15 -5.34 -31.32
CA TYR A 159 -2.96 -4.60 -30.08
C TYR A 159 -4.02 -4.99 -29.04
N GLN A 160 -3.57 -5.56 -27.91
CA GLN A 160 -4.43 -6.01 -26.82
C GLN A 160 -4.42 -5.03 -25.67
N THR A 161 -5.59 -4.48 -25.34
CA THR A 161 -5.72 -3.48 -24.27
C THR A 161 -5.46 -4.10 -22.90
N ILE A 162 -4.62 -3.44 -22.08
CA ILE A 162 -4.18 -3.97 -20.78
C ILE A 162 -4.59 -3.09 -19.59
N CYS A 163 -4.55 -1.77 -19.74
CA CYS A 163 -4.86 -0.86 -18.64
C CYS A 163 -5.29 0.53 -19.12
N LYS A 164 -5.76 1.34 -18.17
CA LYS A 164 -5.98 2.78 -18.36
C LYS A 164 -5.00 3.54 -17.46
N ILE A 165 -4.38 4.57 -17.99
CA ILE A 165 -3.51 5.46 -17.22
C ILE A 165 -4.11 6.86 -17.14
N GLY A 166 -4.22 7.41 -15.92
CA GLY A 166 -4.74 8.77 -15.69
C GLY A 166 -3.86 9.61 -14.77
N THR A 167 -2.69 9.11 -14.38
CA THR A 167 -1.77 9.77 -13.43
C THR A 167 -0.33 9.58 -13.91
N GLY A 168 0.58 10.47 -13.50
CA GLY A 168 1.99 10.43 -13.90
C GLY A 168 2.39 11.48 -14.95
N PHE A 169 1.42 12.14 -15.57
CA PHE A 169 1.65 13.25 -16.50
C PHE A 169 1.71 14.60 -15.79
N SER A 170 2.62 15.47 -16.21
CA SER A 170 2.55 16.89 -15.87
C SER A 170 1.36 17.56 -16.56
N GLU A 171 0.91 18.70 -16.04
CA GLU A 171 -0.19 19.46 -16.65
C GLU A 171 0.16 19.92 -18.07
N GLU A 172 1.43 20.31 -18.29
CA GLU A 172 1.96 20.68 -19.61
C GLU A 172 1.85 19.54 -20.62
N VAL A 173 2.20 18.30 -20.22
CA VAL A 173 2.08 17.13 -21.08
C VAL A 173 0.62 16.86 -21.44
N LEU A 174 -0.31 16.99 -20.48
CA LEU A 174 -1.75 16.79 -20.75
C LEU A 174 -2.32 17.86 -21.70
N GLN A 175 -1.82 19.09 -21.64
CA GLN A 175 -2.18 20.16 -22.56
C GLN A 175 -1.56 20.02 -23.95
N ASN A 176 -0.65 19.08 -24.20
CA ASN A 176 -0.08 18.86 -25.53
C ASN A 176 -0.65 17.62 -26.24
N HIS A 177 -1.56 16.89 -25.58
CA HIS A 177 -2.13 15.63 -26.09
C HIS A 177 -3.64 15.68 -26.36
N TRP A 178 -4.24 16.88 -26.51
CA TRP A 178 -5.64 17.07 -26.91
C TRP A 178 -5.82 17.26 -28.42
#